data_AF-A0A6L9ZA44-F1
#
_entry.id   AF-A0A6L9ZA44-F1
#
_cell.length_a   1.000
_cell.length_b   1.000
_cell.length_c   1.000
_cell.angle_alpha   90.00
_cell.angle_beta   90.00
_cell.angle_gamma   90.00
#
_symmetry.space_group_name_H-M   'P 1'
#
loop_
_entity.id
_entity.type
_entity.pdbx_description
1 polymer ?
#
loop_
_entity_poly.entity_id
_entity_poly.type
_entity_poly.pdbx_seq_one_letter_code
_entity_poly.pdbx_strand_id
1 'polypeptide(L)' 'MAETTLKEVLRSGIRSVAQKGLVTTEEIERMLKDARSDLPNSPPKNLKKLGIDEIALVKGKGNYCAVLIDLEKSVLIQIL' A
#
# COMPACT_ATOMS: atom_id res chain seq x y z
N MET A 1 19.73 -2.25 -3.22
CA MET A 1 19.33 -3.00 -2.02
C MET A 1 18.01 -2.50 -1.46
N ALA A 2 17.84 -1.19 -1.23
CA ALA A 2 16.59 -0.61 -0.70
C ALA A 2 15.34 -0.92 -1.54
N GLU A 3 15.40 -0.76 -2.87
CA GLU A 3 14.24 -0.97 -3.74
C GLU A 3 13.72 -2.41 -3.74
N THR A 4 14.61 -3.39 -3.60
CA THR A 4 14.24 -4.81 -3.55
C THR A 4 13.52 -5.14 -2.23
N THR A 5 14.01 -4.59 -1.12
CA THR A 5 13.36 -4.69 0.19
C THR A 5 11.98 -4.04 0.17
N LEU A 6 11.85 -2.83 -0.40
CA LEU A 6 10.55 -2.15 -0.54
C LEU A 6 9.55 -2.96 -1.36
N LYS A 7 9.97 -3.56 -2.49
CA LYS A 7 9.13 -4.46 -3.30
C LYS A 7 8.70 -5.70 -2.53
N GLU A 8 9.60 -6.30 -1.74
CA GLU A 8 9.24 -7.43 -0.88
C GLU A 8 8.27 -7.03 0.23
N VAL A 9 8.44 -5.85 0.83
CA VAL A 9 7.54 -5.32 1.86
C VAL A 9 6.15 -5.06 1.28
N LEU A 10 6.05 -4.52 0.06
CA LEU A 10 4.76 -4.36 -0.63
C LEU A 10 4.08 -5.71 -0.92
N ARG A 11 4.84 -6.77 -1.12
CA ARG A 11 4.30 -8.11 -1.46
C ARG A 11 3.97 -8.97 -0.25
N SER A 12 4.73 -8.83 0.85
CA SER A 12 4.70 -9.77 1.98
C SER A 12 4.61 -9.12 3.36
N GLY A 13 4.65 -7.78 3.43
CA GLY A 13 4.56 -7.02 4.67
C GLY A 13 5.87 -6.92 5.46
N ILE A 14 5.97 -5.87 6.27
CA ILE A 14 7.18 -5.49 7.02
C ILE A 14 7.70 -6.63 7.91
N ARG A 15 6.79 -7.30 8.63
CA ARG A 15 7.15 -8.34 9.61
C ARG A 15 7.76 -9.58 8.95
N SER A 16 7.26 -9.95 7.76
CA SER A 16 7.74 -11.11 7.02
C SER A 16 9.13 -10.86 6.44
N VAL A 17 9.40 -9.64 5.97
CA VAL A 17 10.73 -9.24 5.48
C VAL A 17 11.74 -9.13 6.62
N ALA A 18 11.34 -8.57 7.77
CA ALA A 18 12.20 -8.47 8.95
C ALA A 18 12.58 -9.85 9.54
N GLN A 19 11.66 -10.83 9.48
CA GLN A 19 11.93 -12.20 9.93
C GLN A 19 12.98 -12.94 9.11
N LYS A 20 13.27 -12.49 7.88
CA LYS A 20 14.38 -13.03 7.07
C LYS A 20 15.75 -12.63 7.60
N GLY A 21 15.82 -11.72 8.58
CA GLY A 21 17.04 -11.31 9.26
C GLY A 21 18.00 -10.45 8.43
N LEU A 22 17.60 -10.05 7.22
CA LEU A 22 18.42 -9.24 6.32
C LEU A 22 18.35 -7.75 6.62
N VAL A 23 17.28 -7.30 7.27
CA VAL A 23 16.98 -5.90 7.59
C VAL A 23 16.04 -5.86 8.79
N THR A 24 16.25 -4.93 9.71
CA THR A 24 15.37 -4.73 10.86
C THR A 24 14.08 -4.01 10.48
N THR A 25 13.07 -4.09 11.33
CA THR A 25 11.82 -3.33 11.15
C THR A 25 12.06 -1.82 11.10
N GLU A 26 12.99 -1.31 11.92
CA GLU A 26 13.33 0.12 11.97
C GLU A 26 14.00 0.59 10.67
N GLU A 27 14.88 -0.22 10.08
CA GLU A 27 15.49 0.07 8.78
C GLU A 27 14.46 0.06 7.66
N ILE A 28 13.52 -0.88 7.69
CA ILE A 28 12.40 -0.94 6.73
C ILE A 28 11.51 0.31 6.86
N GLU A 29 11.20 0.74 8.08
CA GLU A 29 10.44 1.98 8.30
C GLU A 29 11.16 3.23 7.80
N ARG A 30 12.48 3.29 7.99
CA ARG A 30 13.31 4.39 7.48
C ARG A 30 13.32 4.40 5.95
N MET A 31 13.51 3.24 5.31
CA MET A 31 13.42 3.09 3.86
C MET A 31 12.04 3.49 3.31
N LEU A 32 10.96 3.17 4.01
CA LEU A 32 9.60 3.57 3.64
C LEU A 32 9.38 5.07 3.77
N LYS A 33 9.92 5.71 4.81
CA LYS A 33 9.86 7.17 4.99
C LYS A 33 10.65 7.90 3.91
N ASP A 34 11.82 7.40 3.56
CA ASP A 34 12.63 7.96 2.47
C ASP A 34 11.89 7.81 1.13
N ALA A 35 11.39 6.61 0.82
CA ALA A 35 10.60 6.38 -0.40
C ALA A 35 9.30 7.22 -0.46
N ARG A 36 8.66 7.47 0.69
CA ARG A 36 7.50 8.39 0.80
C ARG A 36 7.88 9.84 0.54
N SER A 37 9.10 10.24 0.88
CA SER A 37 9.59 11.60 0.65
C SER A 37 9.86 11.85 -0.85
N ASP A 38 10.22 10.79 -1.59
CA ASP A 38 10.35 10.81 -3.05
C ASP A 38 9.01 10.67 -3.81
N LEU A 39 7.97 10.16 -3.15
CA LEU A 39 6.62 10.14 -3.71
C LEU A 39 6.10 11.57 -3.83
N PRO A 40 5.57 11.98 -5.00
CA PRO A 40 5.00 13.31 -5.14
C PRO A 40 3.88 13.46 -4.11
N ASN A 41 4.03 14.41 -3.20
CA ASN A 41 3.04 14.74 -2.16
C ASN A 41 1.74 15.34 -2.75
N SER A 42 1.57 15.25 -4.07
CA SER A 42 0.38 15.68 -4.77
C SER A 42 -0.64 14.54 -4.75
N PRO A 43 -1.90 14.80 -4.36
CA PRO A 43 -2.97 13.86 -4.61
C PRO A 43 -3.01 13.50 -6.11
N PRO A 44 -3.56 12.32 -6.49
CA PRO A 44 -3.72 11.94 -7.89
C PRO A 44 -4.33 13.11 -8.67
N LYS A 45 -3.55 13.64 -9.63
CA LYS A 45 -3.98 14.79 -10.44
C LYS A 45 -5.26 14.39 -11.18
N ASN A 46 -6.29 15.23 -11.07
CA ASN A 46 -7.63 15.06 -11.64
C ASN A 46 -8.52 14.01 -10.96
N LEU A 47 -8.29 13.66 -9.70
CA LEU A 47 -9.27 12.92 -8.89
C LEU A 47 -10.30 13.89 -8.30
N LYS A 48 -11.50 13.97 -8.88
CA LYS A 48 -12.58 14.87 -8.42
C LYS A 48 -13.49 14.23 -7.38
N LYS A 49 -13.76 12.93 -7.50
CA LYS A 49 -14.60 12.17 -6.57
C LYS A 49 -13.96 10.80 -6.31
N LEU A 50 -13.61 10.56 -5.05
CA LEU A 50 -13.09 9.29 -4.58
C LEU A 50 -14.21 8.51 -3.90
N GLY A 51 -14.49 7.32 -4.41
CA GLY A 51 -15.29 6.30 -3.73
C GLY A 51 -14.37 5.46 -2.87
N ILE A 52 -14.73 5.30 -1.61
CA ILE A 52 -14.08 4.38 -0.68
C ILE A 52 -15.14 3.38 -0.28
N ASP A 53 -14.87 2.09 -0.48
CA ASP A 53 -15.78 1.03 -0.08
C ASP A 53 -15.01 -0.12 0.60
N GLU A 54 -15.69 -0.81 1.52
CA GLU A 54 -15.13 -2.00 2.18
C GLU A 54 -15.73 -3.25 1.56
N ILE A 55 -14.88 -4.12 1.02
CA ILE A 55 -15.30 -5.37 0.38
C ILE A 55 -14.74 -6.56 1.16
N ALA A 56 -15.64 -7.47 1.55
CA ALA A 56 -15.25 -8.76 2.10
C ALA A 56 -14.71 -9.67 0.97
N LEU A 57 -13.39 -9.92 0.96
CA LEU A 57 -12.73 -10.81 -0.01
C LEU A 57 -13.23 -12.25 0.12
N VAL A 58 -13.51 -12.69 1.35
CA VAL A 58 -14.11 -13.99 1.65
C VAL A 58 -15.16 -13.82 2.74
N LYS A 59 -16.43 -14.06 2.37
CA LYS A 59 -17.58 -13.90 3.26
C LYS A 59 -17.41 -14.75 4.52
N GLY A 60 -17.53 -14.12 5.68
CA GLY A 60 -17.46 -14.79 6.99
C GLY A 60 -16.05 -15.06 7.55
N LYS A 61 -14.97 -14.65 6.86
CA LYS A 61 -13.58 -14.83 7.35
C LYS A 61 -12.94 -13.56 7.93
N GLY A 62 -13.66 -12.44 7.96
CA GLY A 62 -13.11 -11.16 8.46
C GLY A 62 -12.01 -10.56 7.58
N ASN A 63 -11.82 -11.07 6.36
CA ASN A 63 -10.87 -10.53 5.39
C ASN A 63 -11.55 -9.44 4.58
N TYR A 64 -11.43 -8.20 5.05
CA TYR A 64 -11.94 -7.01 4.38
C TYR A 64 -10.80 -6.29 3.67
N CYS A 65 -11.06 -5.78 2.49
CA CYS A 65 -10.18 -4.84 1.80
C CYS A 65 -10.91 -3.52 1.57
N ALA A 66 -10.16 -2.42 1.62
CA ALA A 66 -10.67 -1.12 1.22
C ALA A 66 -10.41 -0.92 -0.27
N VAL A 67 -11.42 -0.52 -1.02
CA VAL A 67 -11.36 -0.29 -2.45
C VAL A 67 -11.49 1.20 -2.72
N LEU A 68 -10.52 1.74 -3.45
CA LEU A 68 -10.43 3.13 -3.85
C LEU A 68 -10.82 3.23 -5.33
N ILE A 69 -11.89 3.96 -5.64
CA ILE A 69 -12.44 4.11 -7.00
C ILE A 69 -12.51 5.59 -7.37
N ASP A 70 -12.01 5.98 -8.54
CA ASP A 70 -12.32 7.28 -9.14
C ASP A 70 -13.76 7.22 -9.66
N LEU A 71 -14.71 7.83 -8.95
CA LEU A 71 -16.13 7.79 -9.30
C LEU A 71 -16.45 8.59 -10.57
N GLU A 72 -15.59 9.53 -10.97
CA GLU A 72 -15.79 10.30 -12.20
C GLU A 72 -15.34 9.51 -13.42
N LYS A 73 -14.26 8.73 -13.29
CA LYS A 73 -13.74 7.89 -14.38
C LYS A 73 -14.28 6.46 -14.33
N SER A 74 -14.94 6.07 -13.25
CA SER A 74 -15.33 4.68 -12.95
C SER A 74 -14.13 3.71 -13.04
N VAL A 75 -12.96 4.13 -12.54
CA VAL A 75 -11.71 3.36 -12.59
C VAL A 75 -11.27 2.98 -11.17
N LEU A 76 -10.92 1.72 -10.98
CA LEU A 76 -10.26 1.22 -9.77
C LEU A 76 -8.87 1.87 -9.64
N ILE A 77 -8.65 2.59 -8.55
CA ILE A 77 -7.35 3.19 -8.24
C ILE A 77 -6.49 2.18 -7.50
N GLN A 78 -7.02 1.59 -6.43
CA GLN A 78 -6.25 0.75 -5.52
C GLN A 78 -7.14 -0.13 -4.64
N ILE A 79 -6.61 -1.29 -4.23
CA ILE A 79 -7.19 -2.17 -3.22
C ILE A 79 -6.18 -2.26 -2.07
N LEU A 80 -6.64 -2.09 -0.83
CA LEU A 80 -5.84 -2.08 0.40
C LEU A 80 -6.28 -3.19 1.34
#